data_AF-A0A0M8MHT0-F1
#
_entry.id   AF-A0A0M8MHT0-F1
#
_cell.length_a   1.000
_cell.length_b   1.000
_cell.length_c   1.000
_cell.angle_alpha   90.00
_cell.angle_beta   90.00
_cell.angle_gamma   90.00
#
_symmetry.space_group_name_H-M   'P 1'
#
loop_
_entity.id
_entity.type
_entity.pdbx_description
1 polymer ?
#
loop_
_entity_poly.entity_id
_entity_poly.type
_entity_poly.pdbx_seq_one_letter_code
_entity_poly.pdbx_strand_id
1 'polypeptide(L)' 'MEPTPSIEKNDDIEPDADQIAAMMGFENFGSSKGKQVEDNAEGYASIRKEHSWRQYMNRKGGFNRPLDKI' A
#
# COMPACT_ATOMS: atom_id res chain seq x y z
N MET A 1 3.11 17.72 -60.77
CA MET A 1 2.74 18.33 -59.48
C MET A 1 1.75 17.39 -58.86
N GLU A 2 2.18 16.53 -57.93
CA GLU A 2 1.28 15.58 -57.27
C GLU A 2 0.27 16.37 -56.42
N PRO A 3 -1.00 15.96 -56.37
CA PRO A 3 -1.97 16.62 -55.52
C PRO A 3 -1.56 16.41 -54.07
N THR A 4 -1.30 17.51 -53.36
CA THR A 4 -1.09 17.50 -51.92
C THR A 4 -2.28 16.83 -51.25
N PRO A 5 -2.10 15.86 -50.33
CA PRO A 5 -3.21 15.37 -49.55
C PRO A 5 -3.74 16.54 -48.72
N SER A 6 -4.92 17.03 -49.08
CA SER A 6 -5.68 17.97 -48.28
C SER A 6 -5.95 17.28 -46.95
N ILE A 7 -5.19 17.67 -45.92
CA ILE A 7 -5.46 17.28 -44.54
C ILE A 7 -6.81 17.90 -44.21
N GLU A 8 -7.85 17.07 -44.21
CA GLU A 8 -9.17 17.42 -43.72
C GLU A 8 -9.00 17.78 -42.24
N LYS A 9 -9.15 19.07 -41.92
CA LYS A 9 -9.37 19.50 -40.55
C LYS A 9 -10.72 18.96 -40.13
N ASN A 10 -10.69 17.84 -39.41
CA ASN A 10 -11.84 17.37 -38.66
C ASN A 10 -11.94 18.27 -37.42
N ASP A 11 -12.72 19.35 -37.54
CA ASP A 11 -13.02 20.30 -36.45
C ASP A 11 -14.07 19.72 -35.45
N ASP A 12 -14.32 18.41 -35.46
CA ASP A 12 -15.42 17.75 -34.72
C ASP A 12 -14.98 16.99 -33.46
N ILE A 13 -13.81 17.31 -32.89
CA ILE A 13 -13.44 16.83 -31.55
C ILE A 13 -12.67 17.95 -30.84
N GLU A 14 -13.34 19.05 -30.49
CA GLU A 14 -13.00 19.68 -29.21
C GLU A 14 -13.58 18.74 -28.15
N PRO A 15 -12.78 17.91 -27.47
CA PRO A 15 -13.32 17.17 -26.34
C PRO A 15 -13.77 18.22 -25.35
N ASP A 16 -15.07 18.26 -25.10
CA ASP A 16 -15.68 19.18 -24.15
C ASP A 16 -14.86 19.12 -22.86
N ALA A 17 -14.60 20.24 -22.21
CA ALA A 17 -13.69 20.27 -21.05
C ALA A 17 -14.15 19.27 -19.96
N ASP A 18 -15.45 19.05 -19.87
CA ASP A 18 -16.09 18.05 -19.02
C ASP A 18 -15.77 16.61 -19.44
N GLN A 19 -15.68 16.33 -20.74
CA GLN A 19 -15.27 15.02 -21.26
C GLN A 19 -13.79 14.75 -21.00
N ILE A 20 -12.92 15.76 -21.10
CA ILE A 20 -11.51 15.65 -20.69
C ILE A 20 -11.41 15.43 -19.17
N ALA A 21 -12.22 16.15 -18.39
CA ALA A 21 -12.26 16.01 -16.94
C ALA A 21 -12.72 14.60 -16.52
N ALA A 22 -13.72 14.05 -17.20
CA ALA A 22 -14.20 12.68 -17.02
C ALA A 22 -13.12 11.64 -17.38
N MET A 23 -12.45 11.80 -18.53
CA MET A 23 -11.38 10.91 -18.97
C MET A 23 -10.18 10.92 -18.03
N MET A 24 -9.85 12.07 -17.46
CA MET A 24 -8.78 12.23 -16.47
C MET A 24 -9.23 11.85 -15.04
N GLY A 25 -10.50 11.48 -14.85
CA GLY A 25 -11.05 10.98 -13.58
C GLY A 25 -11.39 12.06 -12.56
N PHE A 26 -11.53 13.32 -12.96
CA PHE A 26 -11.86 14.46 -12.09
C PHE A 26 -13.36 14.58 -11.76
N GLU A 27 -14.22 13.86 -12.47
CA GLU A 27 -15.69 14.03 -12.36
C GLU A 27 -16.28 13.36 -11.10
N ASN A 28 -15.59 12.40 -10.46
CA ASN A 28 -16.14 11.68 -9.32
C ASN A 28 -15.12 11.39 -8.20
N PHE A 29 -15.17 12.18 -7.12
CA PHE A 29 -14.32 12.00 -5.94
C PHE A 29 -14.86 10.87 -5.05
N GLY A 30 -14.44 9.64 -5.34
CA GLY A 30 -14.65 8.49 -4.45
C GLY A 30 -13.60 8.43 -3.33
N SER A 31 -13.99 7.95 -2.14
CA SER A 31 -13.03 7.64 -1.07
C SER A 31 -12.67 6.14 -1.07
N SER A 32 -11.40 5.84 -0.80
CA SER A 32 -10.90 4.50 -0.48
C SER A 32 -10.99 4.16 1.02
N LYS A 33 -11.50 5.09 1.86
CA LYS A 33 -11.60 4.88 3.31
C LYS A 33 -12.47 3.65 3.62
N GLY A 34 -11.88 2.65 4.26
CA GLY A 34 -12.56 1.40 4.65
C GLY A 34 -12.74 0.37 3.54
N LYS A 35 -12.21 0.62 2.33
CA LYS A 35 -12.17 -0.37 1.25
C LYS A 35 -10.83 -1.09 1.30
N GLN A 36 -10.86 -2.41 1.19
CA GLN A 36 -9.66 -3.23 1.06
C GLN A 36 -9.04 -2.99 -0.32
N VAL A 37 -7.73 -2.73 -0.36
CA VAL A 37 -6.95 -2.58 -1.59
C VAL A 37 -5.97 -3.74 -1.60
N GLU A 38 -5.98 -4.56 -2.66
CA GLU A 38 -5.16 -5.78 -2.79
C GLU A 38 -3.66 -5.51 -2.53
N ASP A 39 -3.16 -4.35 -2.99
CA ASP A 39 -1.76 -3.95 -2.84
C ASP A 39 -1.40 -3.43 -1.43
N ASN A 40 -2.37 -3.32 -0.51
CA ASN A 40 -2.18 -2.86 0.88
C ASN A 40 -2.54 -3.97 1.88
N ALA A 41 -2.16 -5.21 1.56
CA ALA A 41 -2.39 -6.38 2.41
C ALA A 41 -1.24 -6.66 3.38
N GLU A 42 -0.01 -6.24 3.05
CA GLU A 42 1.17 -6.54 3.87
C GLU A 42 1.36 -5.51 4.99
N GLY A 43 1.22 -5.98 6.23
CA GLY A 43 1.61 -5.24 7.43
C GLY A 43 2.69 -6.01 8.20
N TYR A 44 3.75 -5.31 8.61
CA TYR A 44 4.82 -5.87 9.43
C TYR A 44 4.82 -5.24 10.83
N ALA A 45 4.88 -6.08 11.86
CA ALA A 45 5.03 -5.63 13.25
C ALA A 45 6.46 -5.89 13.74
N SER A 46 7.18 -4.83 14.12
CA SER A 46 8.49 -4.96 14.77
C SER A 46 8.30 -5.21 16.27
N ILE A 47 8.46 -6.46 16.69
CA ILE A 47 8.37 -6.85 18.10
C ILE A 47 9.78 -7.11 18.63
N ARG A 48 10.27 -6.22 19.50
CA ARG A 48 11.49 -6.47 20.29
C ARG A 48 11.15 -7.30 21.51
N LYS A 49 11.65 -8.54 21.55
CA LYS A 49 11.60 -9.35 22.77
C LYS A 49 12.70 -8.89 23.71
N GLU A 50 12.32 -8.42 24.88
CA GLU A 50 13.29 -8.07 25.92
C GLU A 50 13.87 -9.36 26.51
N HIS A 51 15.20 -9.49 26.48
CA HIS A 51 15.87 -10.65 27.04
C HIS A 51 16.18 -10.40 28.52
N SER A 52 15.49 -11.12 29.41
CA SER A 52 15.88 -11.14 30.82
C SER A 52 17.03 -12.13 31.04
N TRP A 53 17.97 -11.76 31.89
CA TRP A 53 19.05 -12.63 32.33
C TRP A 53 18.50 -13.77 33.19
N ARG A 54 18.99 -14.97 32.93
CA ARG A 54 18.60 -16.18 33.63
C ARG A 54 19.43 -16.29 34.91
N GLN A 55 18.80 -16.10 36.07
CA GLN A 55 19.44 -16.38 37.35
C GLN A 55 19.59 -17.88 37.53
N TYR A 56 20.82 -18.35 37.45
CA TYR A 56 21.18 -19.75 37.64
C TYR A 56 21.63 -20.05 39.07
N MET A 57 22.44 -19.16 39.64
CA MET A 57 22.91 -19.27 41.01
C MET A 57 21.88 -18.60 41.95
N ASN A 58 21.46 -19.31 43.00
CA ASN A 58 20.46 -18.91 44.00
C ASN A 58 18.98 -19.14 43.64
N ARG A 59 18.68 -20.17 42.83
CA ARG A 59 17.30 -20.63 42.63
C ARG A 59 16.83 -21.44 43.83
N LYS A 60 15.66 -21.12 44.39
CA LYS A 60 14.96 -22.00 45.35
C LYS A 60 14.71 -23.35 44.65
N GLY A 61 15.28 -24.43 45.17
CA GLY A 61 15.16 -25.79 44.59
C GLY A 61 16.41 -26.36 43.91
N GLY A 62 17.53 -25.63 43.87
CA GLY A 62 18.84 -26.18 43.47
C GLY A 62 19.13 -26.22 41.96
N PHE A 63 20.36 -26.63 41.63
CA PHE A 63 21.01 -26.54 40.31
C PHE A 63 20.30 -27.35 39.20
N ASN A 64 19.63 -28.46 39.54
CA ASN A 64 18.98 -29.37 38.56
C ASN A 64 17.50 -29.04 38.26
N ARG A 65 16.93 -27.93 38.75
CA ARG A 65 15.55 -27.56 38.40
C ARG A 65 15.49 -27.02 36.96
N PRO A 66 14.52 -27.43 36.12
CA PRO A 66 14.32 -26.82 34.82
C PRO A 66 14.17 -25.31 34.96
N LEU A 67 14.76 -24.57 34.01
CA LEU A 67 14.83 -23.13 34.11
C LEU A 67 13.51 -22.50 33.65
N ASP A 68 13.02 -21.48 34.37
CA ASP A 68 11.71 -20.90 34.10
C ASP A 68 11.64 -20.39 32.66
N LYS A 69 10.51 -20.65 32.00
CA LYS A 69 10.30 -20.21 30.62
C LYS A 69 10.02 -18.70 30.67
N ILE A 70 10.89 -17.96 29.99
CA ILE A 70 10.68 -16.55 29.63
C ILE A 70 9.69 -16.53 28.46
#